data_AF-A0A7J7JJS0-F1
#
_entry.id   AF-A0A7J7JJS0-F1
#
_cell.length_a   1.000
_cell.length_b   1.000
_cell.length_c   1.000
_cell.angle_alpha   90.00
_cell.angle_beta   90.00
_cell.angle_gamma   90.00
#
_symmetry.space_group_name_H-M   'P 1'
#
loop_
_entity.id
_entity.type
_entity.pdbx_description
1 polymer ?
#
loop_
_entity_poly.entity_id
_entity_poly.type
_entity_poly.pdbx_seq_one_letter_code
_entity_poly.pdbx_strand_id
1 'polypeptide(L)'
;MANESVKNRDIETQKVLCLDLLKQARSDNEKLAGLLLVPKLFKSTNLPSTSIDCQAVDQQFQVDLLEAIDFQFLRRMLCSGDKISDSVISLLEEHVSLKIAASSVIACFTQKDVLSASQIGQLLPIMESILLTVGKGAEDTAVSTAPAEQCQLLLETTMQCLEGFCRDQDTGLLEESVVPVIYRLQLKQTTCGDLCNKLAQLISDIVKSRGSEWMSPNSIIATAAIYLHHIKVSELAQLDFSLCETCSRFLAVMLDQGVGVPAKLLPLVNAVMSQLCDSLKNKLPTLQRRQALNLLTSLIQLRGIKQLIAEKAAKLHC
;
A
#
# COMPACT_ATOMS: atom_id res chain seq x y z
N MET A 1 -11.00 -11.30 -34.43
CA MET A 1 -12.38 -11.54 -33.96
C MET A 1 -12.67 -13.02 -33.67
N ALA A 2 -12.44 -13.98 -34.59
CA ALA A 2 -12.67 -15.41 -34.27
C ALA A 2 -11.76 -15.95 -33.13
N ASN A 3 -10.50 -15.52 -33.07
CA ASN A 3 -9.49 -16.00 -32.10
C ASN A 3 -9.71 -15.55 -30.65
N GLU A 4 -10.39 -14.41 -30.42
CA GLU A 4 -10.73 -13.92 -29.08
C GLU A 4 -11.97 -14.64 -28.53
N SER A 5 -12.93 -14.97 -29.40
CA SER A 5 -14.14 -15.71 -28.98
C SER A 5 -13.85 -17.13 -28.49
N VAL A 6 -12.81 -17.79 -29.04
CA VAL A 6 -12.37 -19.13 -28.62
C VAL A 6 -11.62 -19.06 -27.29
N LYS A 7 -10.68 -18.10 -27.13
CA LYS A 7 -9.99 -17.87 -25.86
C LYS A 7 -10.95 -17.53 -24.71
N ASN A 8 -11.99 -16.73 -24.98
CA ASN A 8 -12.97 -16.37 -23.96
C ASN A 8 -13.85 -17.55 -23.53
N ARG A 9 -14.16 -18.50 -24.43
CA ARG A 9 -14.88 -19.74 -24.06
C ARG A 9 -14.03 -20.67 -23.20
N ASP A 10 -12.73 -20.73 -23.46
CA ASP A 10 -11.81 -21.54 -22.64
C ASP A 10 -11.67 -20.98 -21.22
N ILE A 11 -11.60 -19.65 -21.06
CA ILE A 11 -11.51 -19.01 -19.73
C ILE A 11 -12.79 -19.24 -18.92
N GLU A 12 -13.97 -19.08 -19.53
CA GLU A 12 -15.24 -19.26 -18.82
C GLU A 12 -15.44 -20.72 -18.39
N THR A 13 -15.03 -21.67 -19.22
CA THR A 13 -15.02 -23.10 -18.87
C THR A 13 -14.06 -23.38 -17.71
N GLN A 14 -12.87 -22.76 -17.72
CA GLN A 14 -11.90 -22.90 -16.62
C GLN A 14 -12.39 -22.29 -15.31
N LYS A 15 -13.13 -21.17 -15.36
CA LYS A 15 -13.78 -20.56 -14.19
C LYS A 15 -14.76 -21.52 -13.53
N VAL A 16 -15.67 -22.11 -14.32
CA VAL A 16 -16.67 -23.07 -13.83
C VAL A 16 -15.99 -24.30 -13.22
N LEU A 17 -15.01 -24.89 -13.92
CA LEU A 17 -14.27 -26.04 -13.42
C LEU A 17 -13.53 -25.75 -12.10
N CYS A 18 -12.90 -24.57 -11.99
CA CYS A 18 -12.22 -24.17 -10.76
C CYS A 18 -13.18 -24.00 -9.60
N LEU A 19 -14.34 -23.37 -9.84
CA LEU A 19 -15.38 -23.20 -8.84
C LEU A 19 -15.96 -24.54 -8.38
N ASP A 20 -16.23 -25.46 -9.31
CA ASP A 20 -16.75 -26.79 -9.00
C ASP A 20 -15.73 -27.60 -8.18
N LEU A 21 -14.45 -27.56 -8.55
CA LEU A 21 -13.37 -28.19 -7.78
C LEU A 21 -13.31 -27.65 -6.35
N LEU A 22 -13.39 -26.33 -6.18
CA LEU A 22 -13.34 -25.71 -4.84
C LEU A 22 -14.60 -26.02 -4.02
N LYS A 23 -15.79 -26.05 -4.62
CA LYS A 23 -17.05 -26.45 -3.96
C LYS A 23 -17.05 -27.92 -3.54
N GLN A 24 -16.39 -28.78 -4.30
CA GLN A 24 -16.32 -30.23 -4.02
C GLN A 24 -15.16 -30.62 -3.10
N ALA A 25 -14.21 -29.71 -2.84
CA ALA A 25 -13.06 -29.96 -1.99
C ALA A 25 -13.50 -30.35 -0.57
N ARG A 26 -13.04 -31.53 -0.11
CA ARG A 26 -13.32 -32.08 1.22
C ARG A 26 -12.17 -31.87 2.19
N SER A 27 -11.01 -31.43 1.68
CA SER A 27 -9.81 -31.18 2.46
C SER A 27 -9.15 -29.84 2.13
N ASP A 28 -8.42 -29.29 3.10
CA ASP A 28 -7.62 -28.07 2.91
C ASP A 28 -6.56 -28.23 1.80
N ASN A 29 -6.10 -29.46 1.52
CA ASN A 29 -5.18 -29.76 0.42
C ASN A 29 -5.82 -29.61 -0.96
N GLU A 30 -7.05 -30.09 -1.12
CA GLU A 30 -7.82 -29.92 -2.37
C GLU A 30 -8.15 -28.44 -2.58
N LYS A 31 -8.50 -27.72 -1.51
CA LYS A 31 -8.68 -26.26 -1.55
C LYS A 31 -7.41 -25.53 -1.96
N LEU A 32 -6.26 -25.93 -1.40
CA LEU A 32 -4.96 -25.34 -1.75
C LEU A 32 -4.60 -25.55 -3.23
N ALA A 33 -4.82 -26.76 -3.76
CA ALA A 33 -4.60 -27.05 -5.17
C ALA A 33 -5.50 -26.19 -6.09
N GLY A 34 -6.76 -26.02 -5.70
CA GLY A 34 -7.70 -25.12 -6.39
C GLY A 34 -7.27 -23.65 -6.33
N LEU A 35 -6.78 -23.19 -5.16
CA LEU A 35 -6.31 -21.80 -4.96
C LEU A 35 -5.17 -21.40 -5.89
N LEU A 36 -4.25 -22.32 -6.22
CA LEU A 36 -3.13 -22.03 -7.12
C LEU A 36 -3.57 -21.69 -8.56
N LEU A 37 -4.81 -22.04 -8.93
CA LEU A 37 -5.40 -21.71 -10.22
C LEU A 37 -6.08 -20.33 -10.22
N VAL A 38 -6.52 -19.85 -9.05
CA VAL A 38 -7.32 -18.63 -8.90
C VAL A 38 -6.59 -17.38 -9.44
N PRO A 39 -5.35 -17.05 -9.05
CA PRO A 39 -4.67 -15.86 -9.58
C PRO A 39 -4.48 -15.89 -11.11
N LYS A 40 -4.34 -17.08 -11.70
CA LYS A 40 -4.20 -17.25 -13.16
C LYS A 40 -5.50 -16.91 -13.89
N LEU A 41 -6.64 -17.28 -13.30
CA LEU A 41 -7.98 -16.98 -13.85
C LEU A 41 -8.30 -15.48 -13.76
N PHE A 42 -7.83 -14.79 -12.73
CA PHE A 42 -8.06 -13.34 -12.59
C PHE A 42 -7.17 -12.50 -13.51
N LYS A 43 -5.91 -12.93 -13.74
CA LYS A 43 -5.01 -12.24 -14.68
C LYS A 43 -5.48 -12.34 -16.13
N SER A 44 -6.18 -13.41 -16.51
CA SER A 44 -6.75 -13.56 -17.86
C SER A 44 -8.05 -12.78 -18.07
N THR A 45 -8.75 -12.39 -17.00
CA THR A 45 -10.00 -11.61 -17.05
C THR A 45 -9.84 -10.09 -17.05
N ASN A 46 -8.65 -9.54 -16.81
CA ASN A 46 -8.40 -8.09 -16.87
C ASN A 46 -8.30 -7.53 -18.31
N LEU A 47 -8.88 -8.21 -19.29
CA LEU A 47 -9.16 -7.64 -20.61
C LEU A 47 -10.34 -6.66 -20.46
N PRO A 48 -10.28 -5.46 -21.05
CA PRO A 48 -11.33 -4.46 -20.90
C PRO A 48 -12.64 -4.96 -21.53
N SER A 49 -13.52 -5.53 -20.72
CA SER A 49 -14.87 -5.93 -21.10
C SER A 49 -15.78 -4.71 -21.01
N THR A 50 -16.18 -4.21 -22.18
CA THR A 50 -16.94 -2.96 -22.37
C THR A 50 -18.46 -3.08 -22.16
N SER A 51 -18.96 -4.25 -21.76
CA SER A 51 -20.39 -4.50 -21.52
C SER A 51 -20.72 -4.60 -20.04
N ILE A 52 -21.73 -3.83 -19.61
CA ILE A 52 -22.24 -3.74 -18.23
C ILE A 52 -22.69 -5.13 -17.72
N ASP A 53 -23.28 -5.96 -18.58
CA ASP A 53 -23.73 -7.31 -18.23
C ASP A 53 -22.59 -8.27 -17.90
N CYS A 54 -21.39 -8.06 -18.44
CA CYS A 54 -20.23 -8.92 -18.16
C CYS A 54 -19.56 -8.59 -16.82
N GLN A 55 -19.69 -7.35 -16.33
CA GLN A 55 -19.12 -6.95 -15.04
C GLN A 55 -19.87 -7.57 -13.86
N ALA A 56 -21.20 -7.65 -13.95
CA ALA A 56 -22.04 -8.27 -12.91
C ALA A 56 -21.82 -9.78 -12.81
N VAL A 57 -21.67 -10.46 -13.96
CA VAL A 57 -21.36 -11.91 -14.01
C VAL A 57 -19.98 -12.19 -13.41
N ASP A 58 -18.99 -11.35 -13.72
CA ASP A 58 -17.66 -11.49 -13.13
C ASP A 58 -17.66 -11.22 -11.62
N GLN A 59 -18.45 -10.27 -11.11
CA GLN A 59 -18.54 -10.02 -9.67
C GLN A 59 -19.21 -11.19 -8.92
N GLN A 60 -20.31 -11.73 -9.46
CA GLN A 60 -20.97 -12.90 -8.86
C GLN A 60 -20.05 -14.12 -8.83
N PHE A 61 -19.29 -14.37 -9.90
CA PHE A 61 -18.28 -15.43 -9.91
C PHE A 61 -17.25 -15.25 -8.79
N GLN A 62 -16.80 -14.02 -8.53
CA GLN A 62 -15.85 -13.75 -7.46
C GLN A 62 -16.43 -13.98 -6.08
N VAL A 63 -17.69 -13.60 -5.86
CA VAL A 63 -18.42 -13.90 -4.61
C VAL A 63 -18.52 -15.42 -4.41
N ASP A 64 -19.02 -16.14 -5.40
CA ASP A 64 -19.15 -17.61 -5.37
C ASP A 64 -17.80 -18.29 -5.12
N LEU A 65 -16.73 -17.76 -5.72
CA LEU A 65 -15.38 -18.27 -5.55
C LEU A 65 -14.84 -18.03 -4.14
N LEU A 66 -15.04 -16.84 -3.57
CA LEU A 66 -14.65 -16.54 -2.20
C LEU A 66 -15.41 -17.43 -1.20
N GLU A 67 -16.71 -17.66 -1.43
CA GLU A 67 -17.53 -18.58 -0.64
C GLU A 67 -17.01 -20.02 -0.73
N ALA A 68 -16.70 -20.50 -1.94
CA ALA A 68 -16.16 -21.85 -2.15
C ALA A 68 -14.78 -22.04 -1.50
N ILE A 69 -13.93 -21.03 -1.53
CA ILE A 69 -12.62 -21.04 -0.87
C ILE A 69 -12.77 -21.07 0.66
N ASP A 70 -13.74 -20.34 1.19
CA ASP A 70 -13.90 -19.95 2.60
C ASP A 70 -12.87 -18.90 3.05
N PHE A 71 -13.35 -17.71 3.42
CA PHE A 71 -12.53 -16.62 3.95
C PHE A 71 -11.71 -17.03 5.17
N GLN A 72 -12.26 -17.88 6.06
CA GLN A 72 -11.52 -18.33 7.25
C GLN A 72 -10.33 -19.21 6.86
N PHE A 73 -10.43 -19.97 5.78
CA PHE A 73 -9.31 -20.75 5.26
C PHE A 73 -8.16 -19.84 4.80
N LEU A 74 -8.44 -18.81 4.01
CA LEU A 74 -7.44 -17.81 3.59
C LEU A 74 -6.79 -17.11 4.80
N ARG A 75 -7.59 -16.73 5.80
CA ARG A 75 -7.10 -16.13 7.03
C ARG A 75 -6.18 -17.07 7.80
N ARG A 76 -6.52 -18.36 7.94
CA ARG A 76 -5.65 -19.36 8.58
C ARG A 76 -4.32 -19.53 7.85
N MET A 77 -4.33 -19.53 6.52
CA MET A 77 -3.11 -19.61 5.70
C MET A 77 -2.18 -18.41 5.97
N LEU A 78 -2.74 -17.20 6.11
CA LEU A 78 -1.96 -15.99 6.42
C LEU A 78 -1.41 -15.97 7.86
N CYS A 79 -2.19 -16.45 8.82
CA CYS A 79 -1.83 -16.48 10.25
C CYS A 79 -0.90 -17.64 10.64
N SER A 80 -0.52 -18.51 9.69
CA SER A 80 0.11 -19.80 9.96
C SER A 80 1.20 -19.73 11.05
N GLY A 81 0.82 -20.34 12.18
CA GLY A 81 1.40 -20.25 13.53
C GLY A 81 0.57 -21.07 14.52
N ASP A 82 -0.74 -21.24 14.28
CA ASP A 82 -1.61 -22.17 15.01
C ASP A 82 -2.24 -23.22 14.09
N LYS A 83 -1.87 -24.50 14.31
CA LYS A 83 -2.58 -25.74 13.94
C LYS A 83 -3.26 -25.77 12.56
N ILE A 84 -2.46 -25.88 11.51
CA ILE A 84 -2.88 -26.62 10.31
C ILE A 84 -2.54 -28.08 10.60
N SER A 85 -3.48 -29.02 10.45
CA SER A 85 -3.31 -30.42 10.89
C SER A 85 -2.01 -31.07 10.40
N ASP A 86 -1.42 -31.92 11.25
CA ASP A 86 -0.05 -32.46 11.18
C ASP A 86 0.37 -33.18 9.88
N SER A 87 -0.56 -33.48 8.95
CA SER A 87 -0.25 -34.17 7.70
C SER A 87 0.13 -33.25 6.52
N VAL A 88 0.03 -31.92 6.68
CA VAL A 88 0.33 -30.93 5.60
C VAL A 88 1.64 -30.18 5.88
N ILE A 89 2.09 -30.16 7.13
CA ILE A 89 3.23 -29.37 7.60
C ILE A 89 4.58 -29.97 7.17
N SER A 90 4.68 -31.28 6.94
CA SER A 90 5.96 -31.94 6.65
C SER A 90 6.37 -31.95 5.16
N LEU A 91 5.58 -31.36 4.26
CA LEU A 91 5.87 -31.32 2.81
C LEU A 91 6.03 -29.91 2.25
N LEU A 92 5.83 -28.88 3.07
CA LEU A 92 5.96 -27.47 2.69
C LEU A 92 6.92 -26.79 3.65
N GLU A 93 8.20 -26.91 3.34
CA GLU A 93 9.18 -25.99 3.89
C GLU A 93 8.72 -24.56 3.52
N GLU A 94 8.35 -23.85 4.58
CA GLU A 94 8.17 -22.40 4.71
C GLU A 94 6.75 -21.85 4.51
N HIS A 95 6.15 -21.52 5.65
CA HIS A 95 4.97 -20.68 5.87
C HIS A 95 4.83 -19.47 4.91
N VAL A 96 5.93 -18.95 4.37
CA VAL A 96 5.96 -17.85 3.40
C VAL A 96 5.21 -18.20 2.11
N SER A 97 5.36 -19.41 1.58
CA SER A 97 4.69 -19.83 0.34
C SER A 97 3.16 -19.86 0.49
N LEU A 98 2.66 -20.34 1.64
CA LEU A 98 1.23 -20.31 1.97
C LEU A 98 0.71 -18.88 2.12
N LYS A 99 1.48 -18.00 2.78
CA LYS A 99 1.14 -16.59 2.91
C LYS A 99 1.09 -15.89 1.55
N ILE A 100 2.04 -16.16 0.65
CA ILE A 100 2.04 -15.61 -0.72
C ILE A 100 0.80 -16.05 -1.47
N ALA A 101 0.46 -17.35 -1.43
CA ALA A 101 -0.72 -17.86 -2.12
C ALA A 101 -2.01 -17.19 -1.60
N ALA A 102 -2.17 -17.11 -0.28
CA ALA A 102 -3.33 -16.48 0.34
C ALA A 102 -3.40 -14.96 0.03
N SER A 103 -2.30 -14.22 0.18
CA SER A 103 -2.23 -12.79 -0.16
C SER A 103 -2.51 -12.55 -1.64
N SER A 104 -2.01 -13.39 -2.54
CA SER A 104 -2.26 -13.28 -3.99
C SER A 104 -3.74 -13.44 -4.31
N VAL A 105 -4.42 -14.37 -3.66
CA VAL A 105 -5.85 -14.62 -3.84
C VAL A 105 -6.68 -13.48 -3.23
N ILE A 106 -6.33 -13.01 -2.04
CA ILE A 106 -7.00 -11.86 -1.42
C ILE A 106 -6.86 -10.61 -2.29
N ALA A 107 -5.67 -10.32 -2.83
CA ALA A 107 -5.45 -9.20 -3.72
C ALA A 107 -6.40 -9.22 -4.94
N CYS A 108 -6.75 -10.40 -5.45
CA CYS A 108 -7.72 -10.55 -6.54
C CYS A 108 -9.14 -10.10 -6.15
N PHE A 109 -9.55 -10.27 -4.89
CA PHE A 109 -10.87 -9.88 -4.38
C PHE A 109 -10.95 -8.43 -3.90
N THR A 110 -9.81 -7.77 -3.69
CA THR A 110 -9.78 -6.36 -3.26
C THR A 110 -10.14 -5.35 -4.35
N GLN A 111 -10.22 -5.76 -5.62
CA GLN A 111 -10.41 -4.83 -6.75
C GLN A 111 -11.88 -4.56 -7.12
N LYS A 112 -12.85 -5.28 -6.53
CA LYS A 112 -14.27 -5.27 -6.96
C LYS A 112 -15.28 -5.37 -5.80
N ASP A 113 -14.94 -4.82 -4.63
CA ASP A 113 -15.83 -4.76 -3.44
C ASP A 113 -16.42 -6.12 -3.01
N VAL A 114 -15.68 -7.21 -3.24
CA VAL A 114 -16.12 -8.58 -2.90
C VAL A 114 -15.93 -8.88 -1.41
N LEU A 115 -14.91 -8.27 -0.80
CA LEU A 115 -14.64 -8.40 0.62
C LEU A 115 -15.47 -7.38 1.40
N SER A 116 -16.16 -7.84 2.43
CA SER A 116 -16.87 -6.94 3.37
C SER A 116 -15.88 -6.16 4.26
N ALA A 117 -16.32 -5.01 4.77
CA ALA A 117 -15.57 -4.21 5.74
C ALA A 117 -15.09 -5.02 6.96
N SER A 118 -15.93 -5.94 7.46
CA SER A 118 -15.58 -6.84 8.56
C SER A 118 -14.42 -7.80 8.20
N GLN A 119 -14.42 -8.34 6.98
CA GLN A 119 -13.35 -9.20 6.49
C GLN A 119 -12.05 -8.41 6.30
N ILE A 120 -12.12 -7.21 5.74
CA ILE A 120 -10.96 -6.31 5.60
C ILE A 120 -10.39 -5.96 6.98
N GLY A 121 -11.24 -5.61 7.94
CA GLY A 121 -10.85 -5.35 9.34
C GLY A 121 -10.11 -6.51 10.00
N GLN A 122 -10.48 -7.76 9.68
CA GLN A 122 -9.77 -8.96 10.17
C GLN A 122 -8.42 -9.20 9.47
N LEU A 123 -8.27 -8.79 8.21
CA LEU A 123 -7.05 -8.95 7.44
C LEU A 123 -5.99 -7.89 7.76
N LEU A 124 -6.41 -6.66 8.05
CA LEU A 124 -5.52 -5.52 8.26
C LEU A 124 -4.41 -5.75 9.31
N PRO A 125 -4.69 -6.27 10.51
CA PRO A 125 -3.64 -6.56 11.49
C PRO A 125 -2.65 -7.62 11.01
N ILE A 126 -3.12 -8.58 10.21
CA ILE A 126 -2.29 -9.66 9.65
C ILE A 126 -1.35 -9.08 8.60
N MET A 127 -1.85 -8.21 7.72
CA MET A 127 -1.04 -7.53 6.71
C MET A 127 0.00 -6.60 7.37
N GLU A 128 -0.38 -5.84 8.40
CA GLU A 128 0.56 -5.04 9.18
C GLU A 128 1.69 -5.91 9.76
N SER A 129 1.33 -7.05 10.36
CA SER A 129 2.30 -7.98 10.94
C SER A 129 3.25 -8.55 9.89
N ILE A 130 2.75 -8.93 8.71
CA ILE A 130 3.58 -9.45 7.61
C ILE A 130 4.59 -8.39 7.17
N LEU A 131 4.14 -7.16 6.88
CA LEU A 131 5.00 -6.08 6.41
C LEU A 131 6.06 -5.68 7.45
N LEU A 132 5.72 -5.68 8.75
CA LEU A 132 6.70 -5.39 9.81
C LEU A 132 7.70 -6.51 10.03
N THR A 133 7.27 -7.77 9.94
CA THR A 133 8.13 -8.93 10.23
C THR A 133 9.08 -9.17 9.07
N VAL A 134 8.54 -9.23 7.85
CA VAL A 134 9.33 -9.50 6.64
C VAL A 134 10.14 -8.26 6.24
N GLY A 135 9.57 -7.07 6.38
CA GLY A 135 10.26 -5.81 6.05
C GLY A 135 11.44 -5.47 6.97
N LYS A 136 11.50 -6.04 8.18
CA LYS A 136 12.66 -5.95 9.09
C LYS A 136 13.65 -7.11 8.88
N GLY A 137 13.14 -8.32 8.65
CA GLY A 137 13.95 -9.53 8.47
C GLY A 137 14.72 -9.62 7.15
N ALA A 138 14.43 -8.76 6.17
CA ALA A 138 15.17 -8.72 4.91
C ALA A 138 16.61 -8.17 5.05
N GLU A 139 16.93 -7.48 6.16
CA GLU A 139 18.29 -6.98 6.44
C GLU A 139 19.02 -7.82 7.51
N ASP A 140 18.30 -8.41 8.47
CA ASP A 140 18.85 -9.36 9.43
C ASP A 140 18.85 -10.77 8.82
N THR A 141 19.99 -11.18 8.27
CA THR A 141 20.29 -12.50 7.69
C THR A 141 20.06 -13.71 8.63
N ALA A 142 19.52 -13.50 9.82
CA ALA A 142 19.29 -14.52 10.85
C ALA A 142 17.80 -14.87 11.09
N VAL A 143 16.83 -14.14 10.54
CA VAL A 143 15.41 -14.26 10.97
C VAL A 143 14.48 -14.93 9.94
N SER A 144 14.86 -15.02 8.67
CA SER A 144 14.06 -15.72 7.67
C SER A 144 14.88 -16.84 7.04
N THR A 145 14.47 -18.08 7.26
CA THR A 145 14.99 -19.23 6.50
C THR A 145 14.62 -19.13 5.01
N ALA A 146 13.61 -18.30 4.69
CA ALA A 146 13.02 -18.24 3.36
C ALA A 146 13.82 -17.43 2.36
N PRO A 147 13.85 -17.85 1.08
CA PRO A 147 14.55 -17.13 0.02
C PRO A 147 14.10 -15.66 -0.04
N ALA A 148 15.07 -14.76 -0.24
CA ALA A 148 14.81 -13.32 -0.34
C ALA A 148 13.74 -12.98 -1.39
N GLU A 149 13.72 -13.72 -2.51
CA GLU A 149 12.70 -13.58 -3.57
C GLU A 149 11.28 -13.87 -3.08
N GLN A 150 11.10 -14.88 -2.22
CA GLN A 150 9.79 -15.20 -1.65
C GLN A 150 9.35 -14.14 -0.64
N CYS A 151 10.27 -13.65 0.18
CA CYS A 151 10.01 -12.54 1.09
C CYS A 151 9.57 -11.29 0.33
N GLN A 152 10.27 -10.95 -0.76
CA GLN A 152 9.92 -9.83 -1.62
C GLN A 152 8.54 -10.01 -2.27
N LEU A 153 8.25 -11.20 -2.81
CA LEU A 153 6.95 -11.50 -3.40
C LEU A 153 5.81 -11.41 -2.36
N LEU A 154 6.06 -11.83 -1.13
CA LEU A 154 5.09 -11.69 -0.04
C LEU A 154 4.84 -10.21 0.32
N LEU A 155 5.89 -9.39 0.37
CA LEU A 155 5.75 -7.94 0.58
C LEU A 155 4.92 -7.30 -0.55
N GLU A 156 5.22 -7.64 -1.81
CA GLU A 156 4.51 -7.09 -2.98
C GLU A 156 3.03 -7.47 -3.01
N THR A 157 2.72 -8.75 -2.80
CA THR A 157 1.33 -9.24 -2.79
C THR A 157 0.54 -8.69 -1.60
N THR A 158 1.19 -8.52 -0.45
CA THR A 158 0.58 -7.88 0.73
C THR A 158 0.31 -6.39 0.49
N MET A 159 1.24 -5.69 -0.17
CA MET A 159 1.03 -4.30 -0.57
C MET A 159 -0.11 -4.16 -1.58
N GLN A 160 -0.24 -5.06 -2.54
CA GLN A 160 -1.39 -5.07 -3.47
C GLN A 160 -2.73 -5.24 -2.75
N CYS A 161 -2.77 -6.04 -1.67
CA CYS A 161 -3.98 -6.13 -0.84
C CYS A 161 -4.32 -4.78 -0.19
N LEU A 162 -3.33 -4.11 0.42
CA LEU A 162 -3.52 -2.79 1.02
C LEU A 162 -3.95 -1.75 0.00
N GLU A 163 -3.33 -1.73 -1.17
CA GLU A 163 -3.72 -0.85 -2.29
C GLU A 163 -5.17 -1.07 -2.70
N GLY A 164 -5.61 -2.32 -2.77
CA GLY A 164 -7.00 -2.65 -3.07
C GLY A 164 -7.97 -2.21 -1.98
N PHE A 165 -7.65 -2.43 -0.70
CA PHE A 165 -8.46 -1.90 0.42
C PHE A 165 -8.59 -0.38 0.40
N CYS A 166 -7.61 0.34 -0.16
CA CYS A 166 -7.67 1.80 -0.28
C CYS A 166 -8.57 2.28 -1.43
N ARG A 167 -8.89 1.40 -2.39
CA ARG A 167 -9.81 1.70 -3.49
C ARG A 167 -11.28 1.54 -3.09
N ASP A 168 -11.55 0.76 -2.04
CA ASP A 168 -12.89 0.47 -1.53
C ASP A 168 -13.65 1.76 -1.14
N GLN A 169 -14.89 1.93 -1.60
CA GLN A 169 -15.64 3.18 -1.52
C GLN A 169 -16.07 3.56 -0.10
N ASP A 170 -16.04 2.62 0.84
CA ASP A 170 -16.38 2.91 2.24
C ASP A 170 -15.29 3.78 2.91
N THR A 171 -15.56 5.10 2.97
CA THR A 171 -14.70 6.08 3.63
C THR A 171 -14.50 5.73 5.10
N GLY A 172 -15.48 5.17 5.80
CA GLY A 172 -15.36 4.84 7.23
C GLY A 172 -14.29 3.76 7.48
N LEU A 173 -14.32 2.68 6.71
CA LEU A 173 -13.33 1.60 6.82
C LEU A 173 -11.91 2.09 6.53
N LEU A 174 -11.76 2.90 5.49
CA LEU A 174 -10.48 3.45 5.08
C LEU A 174 -9.85 4.29 6.19
N GLU A 175 -10.65 5.19 6.77
CA GLU A 175 -10.22 6.19 7.74
C GLU A 175 -9.96 5.59 9.13
N GLU A 176 -10.84 4.70 9.59
CA GLU A 176 -10.75 4.11 10.93
C GLU A 176 -9.78 2.94 11.01
N SER A 177 -9.55 2.22 9.90
CA SER A 177 -8.83 0.94 9.93
C SER A 177 -7.60 0.90 9.01
N VAL A 178 -7.75 1.22 7.72
CA VAL A 178 -6.69 1.01 6.72
C VAL A 178 -5.57 2.05 6.85
N VAL A 179 -5.90 3.34 6.91
CA VAL A 179 -4.86 4.37 6.99
C VAL A 179 -4.07 4.34 8.29
N PRO A 180 -4.68 4.14 9.48
CA PRO A 180 -3.91 3.99 10.71
C PRO A 180 -2.84 2.88 10.62
N VAL A 181 -3.11 1.79 9.91
CA VAL A 181 -2.13 0.73 9.63
C VAL A 181 -1.00 1.24 8.74
N ILE A 182 -1.31 1.84 7.58
CA ILE A 182 -0.32 2.37 6.64
C ILE A 182 0.58 3.40 7.34
N TYR A 183 -0.01 4.26 8.14
CA TYR A 183 0.69 5.27 8.92
C TYR A 183 1.60 4.66 10.00
N ARG A 184 1.13 3.65 10.74
CA ARG A 184 1.96 2.92 11.71
C ARG A 184 3.14 2.22 11.02
N LEU A 185 2.91 1.63 9.85
CA LEU A 185 3.97 1.00 9.05
C LEU A 185 5.04 2.01 8.65
N GLN A 186 4.61 3.20 8.19
CA GLN A 186 5.49 4.28 7.79
C GLN A 186 6.30 4.84 8.99
N LEU A 187 5.66 5.02 10.16
CA LEU A 187 6.31 5.47 11.39
C LEU A 187 7.33 4.47 11.94
N LYS A 188 7.04 3.17 11.80
CA LYS A 188 7.91 2.10 12.30
C LYS A 188 9.19 1.91 11.48
N GLN A 189 9.45 2.80 10.51
CA GLN A 189 10.65 2.86 9.67
C GLN A 189 11.07 1.46 9.20
N THR A 190 10.22 0.83 8.37
CA THR A 190 10.68 -0.35 7.63
C THR A 190 11.87 0.06 6.78
N THR A 191 13.04 -0.48 7.06
CA THR A 191 14.33 -0.13 6.46
C THR A 191 14.40 -0.46 4.96
N CYS A 192 13.43 -1.21 4.43
CA CYS A 192 13.20 -1.34 2.99
C CYS A 192 12.73 0.00 2.37
N GLY A 193 13.67 0.74 1.75
CA GLY A 193 13.39 2.02 1.09
C GLY A 193 12.25 1.97 0.07
N ASP A 194 12.14 0.87 -0.67
CA ASP A 194 11.06 0.66 -1.65
C ASP A 194 9.69 0.51 -1.01
N LEU A 195 9.59 -0.19 0.13
CA LEU A 195 8.33 -0.34 0.87
C LEU A 195 7.87 1.00 1.42
N CYS A 196 8.80 1.79 1.97
CA CYS A 196 8.45 3.11 2.49
C CYS A 196 7.95 4.05 1.38
N ASN A 197 8.60 4.03 0.21
CA ASN A 197 8.16 4.78 -0.97
C ASN A 197 6.77 4.34 -1.45
N LYS A 198 6.47 3.03 -1.47
CA LYS A 198 5.15 2.51 -1.84
C LYS A 198 4.06 2.90 -0.83
N LEU A 199 4.34 2.81 0.46
CA LEU A 199 3.41 3.25 1.52
C LEU A 199 3.15 4.76 1.41
N ALA A 200 4.19 5.55 1.19
CA ALA A 200 4.08 6.97 0.91
C ALA A 200 3.20 7.26 -0.32
N GLN A 201 3.46 6.58 -1.43
CA GLN A 201 2.66 6.72 -2.65
C GLN A 201 1.19 6.37 -2.40
N LEU A 202 0.92 5.31 -1.63
CA LEU A 202 -0.44 4.91 -1.28
C LEU A 202 -1.18 5.97 -0.47
N ILE A 203 -0.55 6.55 0.57
CA ILE A 203 -1.17 7.67 1.32
C ILE A 203 -1.38 8.88 0.39
N SER A 204 -0.44 9.17 -0.53
CA SER A 204 -0.60 10.23 -1.53
C SER A 204 -1.86 10.05 -2.37
N ASP A 205 -2.08 8.83 -2.86
CA ASP A 205 -3.20 8.54 -3.75
C ASP A 205 -4.54 8.55 -3.01
N ILE A 206 -4.56 8.15 -1.74
CA ILE A 206 -5.73 8.33 -0.87
C ILE A 206 -6.04 9.82 -0.69
N VAL A 207 -5.03 10.65 -0.38
CA VAL A 207 -5.23 12.09 -0.19
C VAL A 207 -5.66 12.79 -1.48
N LYS A 208 -5.11 12.39 -2.63
CA LYS A 208 -5.55 12.92 -3.94
C LYS A 208 -7.01 12.59 -4.24
N SER A 209 -7.44 11.37 -3.94
CA SER A 209 -8.76 10.88 -4.32
C SER A 209 -9.86 11.32 -3.34
N ARG A 210 -9.54 11.46 -2.05
CA ARG A 210 -10.54 11.67 -0.98
C ARG A 210 -10.31 12.92 -0.14
N GLY A 211 -9.27 13.69 -0.43
CA GLY A 211 -8.87 14.79 0.45
C GLY A 211 -8.27 14.26 1.76
N SER A 212 -8.28 15.09 2.78
CA SER A 212 -7.52 14.88 4.02
C SER A 212 -8.33 15.12 5.29
N GLU A 213 -9.64 15.32 5.13
CA GLU A 213 -10.58 15.68 6.19
C GLU A 213 -10.65 14.61 7.29
N TRP A 214 -10.27 13.39 6.94
CA TRP A 214 -10.23 12.22 7.80
C TRP A 214 -8.97 12.08 8.65
N MET A 215 -7.95 12.90 8.43
CA MET A 215 -6.73 12.83 9.23
C MET A 215 -6.82 13.75 10.45
N SER A 216 -6.50 13.20 11.63
CA SER A 216 -6.29 14.03 12.82
C SER A 216 -5.08 14.96 12.64
N PRO A 217 -5.06 16.17 13.26
CA PRO A 217 -3.92 17.08 13.21
C PRO A 217 -2.57 16.43 13.56
N ASN A 218 -2.54 15.53 14.54
CA ASN A 218 -1.34 14.81 14.94
C ASN A 218 -0.87 13.82 13.86
N SER A 219 -1.80 13.14 13.20
CA SER A 219 -1.52 12.22 12.09
C SER A 219 -0.95 12.98 10.89
N ILE A 220 -1.50 14.15 10.58
CA ILE A 220 -1.03 15.00 9.48
C ILE A 220 0.41 15.48 9.77
N ILE A 221 0.66 15.98 10.98
CA ILE A 221 1.98 16.46 11.40
C ILE A 221 3.05 15.38 11.22
N ALA A 222 2.80 14.19 11.75
CA ALA A 222 3.82 13.16 11.73
C ALA A 222 3.91 12.45 10.36
N THR A 223 2.84 12.46 9.56
CA THR A 223 2.92 12.09 8.14
C THR A 223 3.81 13.06 7.38
N ALA A 224 3.59 14.38 7.53
CA ALA A 224 4.44 15.41 6.95
C ALA A 224 5.90 15.27 7.41
N ALA A 225 6.14 14.96 8.70
CA ALA A 225 7.48 14.70 9.22
C ALA A 225 8.19 13.55 8.50
N ILE A 226 7.49 12.44 8.22
CA ILE A 226 8.07 11.31 7.50
C ILE A 226 8.44 11.73 6.08
N TYR A 227 7.55 12.39 5.34
CA TYR A 227 7.86 12.86 3.98
C TYR A 227 9.04 13.82 3.94
N LEU A 228 9.10 14.77 4.88
CA LEU A 228 10.23 15.67 4.99
C LEU A 228 11.53 14.93 5.31
N HIS A 229 11.47 13.85 6.09
CA HIS A 229 12.61 13.00 6.36
C HIS A 229 13.08 12.25 5.11
N HIS A 230 12.16 11.69 4.33
CA HIS A 230 12.48 11.03 3.06
C HIS A 230 13.12 12.01 2.07
N ILE A 231 12.53 13.18 1.87
CA ILE A 231 13.06 14.21 0.98
C ILE A 231 14.47 14.63 1.42
N LYS A 232 14.72 14.72 2.74
CA LYS A 232 16.04 15.04 3.30
C LYS A 232 17.08 13.95 2.99
N VAL A 233 16.69 12.67 3.07
CA VAL A 233 17.60 11.53 2.89
C VAL A 233 17.86 11.25 1.41
N SER A 234 16.91 11.53 0.51
CA SER A 234 17.11 11.41 -0.93
C SER A 234 18.22 12.33 -1.41
N GLU A 235 19.24 11.79 -2.09
CA GLU A 235 20.28 12.59 -2.73
C GLU A 235 19.70 13.50 -3.83
N LEU A 236 20.34 14.63 -4.10
CA LEU A 236 19.93 15.64 -5.09
C LEU A 236 19.63 15.07 -6.50
N ALA A 237 20.32 14.01 -6.91
CA ALA A 237 20.13 13.36 -8.21
C ALA A 237 18.96 12.35 -8.24
N GLN A 238 18.50 11.91 -7.07
CA GLN A 238 17.46 10.89 -6.89
C GLN A 238 16.21 11.46 -6.19
N LEU A 239 16.08 12.78 -6.12
CA LEU A 239 14.95 13.42 -5.46
C LEU A 239 13.66 13.04 -6.20
N ASP A 240 12.81 12.27 -5.55
CA ASP A 240 11.51 11.92 -6.11
C ASP A 240 10.56 13.11 -5.96
N PHE A 241 10.38 13.85 -7.05
CA PHE A 241 9.53 15.03 -7.08
C PHE A 241 8.03 14.69 -6.90
N SER A 242 7.62 13.42 -7.04
CA SER A 242 6.27 12.98 -6.66
C SER A 242 6.06 13.05 -5.14
N LEU A 243 7.09 12.76 -4.35
CA LEU A 243 7.08 12.95 -2.90
C LEU A 243 6.99 14.44 -2.54
N CYS A 244 7.59 15.32 -3.34
CA CYS A 244 7.48 16.77 -3.13
C CYS A 244 6.04 17.26 -3.29
N GLU A 245 5.35 16.81 -4.35
CA GLU A 245 3.94 17.11 -4.59
C GLU A 245 3.05 16.57 -3.46
N THR A 246 3.33 15.34 -3.02
CA THR A 246 2.61 14.70 -1.90
C THR A 246 2.79 15.48 -0.61
N CYS A 247 4.03 15.80 -0.25
CA CYS A 247 4.35 16.60 0.93
C CYS A 247 3.69 17.98 0.86
N SER A 248 3.67 18.63 -0.31
CA SER A 248 3.00 19.94 -0.45
C SER A 248 1.51 19.87 -0.18
N ARG A 249 0.83 18.77 -0.57
CA ARG A 249 -0.60 18.58 -0.24
C ARG A 249 -0.79 18.43 1.26
N PHE A 250 0.01 17.61 1.94
CA PHE A 250 -0.07 17.46 3.40
C PHE A 250 0.14 18.79 4.13
N LEU A 251 1.10 19.59 3.69
CA LEU A 251 1.36 20.89 4.27
C LEU A 251 0.23 21.89 3.99
N ALA A 252 -0.39 21.85 2.82
CA ALA A 252 -1.57 22.67 2.52
C ALA A 252 -2.73 22.35 3.48
N VAL A 253 -2.95 21.07 3.76
CA VAL A 253 -3.96 20.64 4.73
C VAL A 253 -3.64 21.12 6.14
N MET A 254 -2.37 21.04 6.56
CA MET A 254 -1.95 21.60 7.85
C MET A 254 -2.24 23.10 7.94
N LEU A 255 -1.97 23.84 6.86
CA LEU A 255 -2.24 25.28 6.78
C LEU A 255 -3.75 25.57 6.87
N ASP A 256 -4.58 24.85 6.12
CA ASP A 256 -6.04 25.03 6.11
C ASP A 256 -6.67 24.71 7.47
N GLN A 257 -6.14 23.71 8.17
CA GLN A 257 -6.56 23.37 9.53
C GLN A 257 -5.95 24.26 10.62
N GLY A 258 -5.11 25.25 10.27
CA GLY A 258 -4.45 26.12 11.23
C GLY A 258 -3.41 25.42 12.12
N VAL A 259 -2.93 24.26 11.69
CA VAL A 259 -1.96 23.44 12.42
C VAL A 259 -0.55 23.97 12.14
N GLY A 260 0.06 24.60 13.15
CA GLY A 260 1.42 25.11 13.06
C GLY A 260 2.50 24.02 13.02
N VAL A 261 3.72 24.37 12.60
CA VAL A 261 4.88 23.47 12.67
C VAL A 261 5.26 23.24 14.14
N PRO A 262 5.30 22.00 14.65
CA PRO A 262 5.91 21.73 15.95
C PRO A 262 7.38 22.14 15.95
N ALA A 263 7.86 22.73 17.05
CA ALA A 263 9.26 23.17 17.16
C ALA A 263 10.28 22.07 16.86
N LYS A 264 9.94 20.81 17.15
CA LYS A 264 10.77 19.62 16.86
C LYS A 264 10.97 19.35 15.36
N LEU A 265 10.06 19.81 14.51
CA LEU A 265 10.13 19.62 13.05
C LEU A 265 10.84 20.79 12.34
N LEU A 266 11.02 21.94 12.99
CA LEU A 266 11.68 23.10 12.38
C LEU A 266 13.08 22.80 11.82
N PRO A 267 13.97 22.04 12.49
CA PRO A 267 15.29 21.70 11.93
C PRO A 267 15.17 20.89 10.64
N LEU A 268 14.20 19.98 10.58
CA LEU A 268 13.95 19.13 9.42
C LEU A 268 13.39 19.95 8.25
N VAL A 269 12.39 20.80 8.53
CA VAL A 269 11.84 21.76 7.56
C VAL A 269 12.96 22.64 6.97
N ASN A 270 13.85 23.15 7.81
CA ASN A 270 14.96 24.00 7.37
C ASN A 270 15.95 23.25 6.47
N ALA A 271 16.28 22.00 6.81
CA ALA A 271 17.15 21.16 5.98
C ALA A 271 16.54 20.93 4.60
N VAL A 272 15.26 20.55 4.53
CA VAL A 272 14.54 20.33 3.27
C VAL A 272 14.44 21.62 2.46
N MET A 273 14.13 22.76 3.09
CA MET A 273 14.10 24.06 2.40
C MET A 273 15.46 24.40 1.78
N SER A 274 16.57 24.15 2.48
CA SER A 274 17.92 24.39 1.95
C SER A 274 18.19 23.50 0.74
N GLN A 275 17.90 22.21 0.86
CA GLN A 275 18.10 21.24 -0.21
C GLN A 275 17.26 21.56 -1.45
N LEU A 276 15.99 21.93 -1.29
CA LEU A 276 15.14 22.37 -2.40
C LEU A 276 15.68 23.65 -3.07
N CYS A 277 16.16 24.61 -2.27
CA CYS A 277 16.81 25.81 -2.81
C CYS A 277 18.04 25.44 -3.66
N ASP A 278 18.86 24.50 -3.21
CA ASP A 278 20.03 24.04 -3.95
C ASP A 278 19.64 23.25 -5.20
N SER A 279 18.61 22.39 -5.14
CA SER A 279 18.03 21.73 -6.32
C SER A 279 17.55 22.73 -7.37
N LEU A 280 16.88 23.81 -6.94
CA LEU A 280 16.32 24.83 -7.83
C LEU A 280 17.40 25.68 -8.51
N LYS A 281 18.60 25.81 -7.92
CA LYS A 281 19.76 26.44 -8.58
C LYS A 281 20.29 25.61 -9.75
N ASN A 282 20.04 24.29 -9.74
CA ASN A 282 20.42 23.40 -10.83
C ASN A 282 19.39 23.44 -11.98
N LYS A 283 19.80 23.02 -13.18
CA LYS A 283 18.91 22.94 -14.36
C LYS A 283 17.91 21.78 -14.23
N LEU A 284 16.86 21.97 -13.42
CA LEU A 284 15.74 21.05 -13.35
C LEU A 284 14.78 21.20 -14.55
N PRO A 285 14.22 20.09 -15.07
CA PRO A 285 13.06 20.09 -15.95
C PRO A 285 11.87 20.86 -15.36
N THR A 286 11.01 21.42 -16.24
CA THR A 286 9.89 22.30 -15.86
C THR A 286 8.95 21.69 -14.82
N LEU A 287 8.58 20.41 -14.96
CA LEU A 287 7.66 19.73 -14.03
C LEU A 287 8.27 19.60 -12.63
N GLN A 288 9.52 19.12 -12.57
CA GLN A 288 10.26 18.94 -11.31
C GLN A 288 10.49 20.28 -10.60
N ARG A 289 10.87 21.33 -11.36
CA ARG A 289 10.98 22.70 -10.84
C ARG A 289 9.67 23.18 -10.22
N ARG A 290 8.53 22.93 -10.87
CA ARG A 290 7.21 23.31 -10.35
C ARG A 290 6.88 22.59 -9.04
N GLN A 291 7.12 21.27 -8.98
CA GLN A 291 6.88 20.48 -7.76
C GLN A 291 7.76 20.93 -6.59
N ALA A 292 9.04 21.21 -6.83
CA ALA A 292 9.95 21.76 -5.82
C ALA A 292 9.54 23.16 -5.33
N LEU A 293 9.13 24.05 -6.25
CA LEU A 293 8.65 25.39 -5.89
C LEU A 293 7.35 25.35 -5.08
N ASN A 294 6.42 24.46 -5.42
CA ASN A 294 5.16 24.28 -4.68
C ASN A 294 5.44 23.82 -3.24
N LEU A 295 6.31 22.82 -3.07
CA LEU A 295 6.71 22.37 -1.73
C LEU A 295 7.43 23.46 -0.95
N LEU A 296 8.39 24.16 -1.57
CA LEU A 296 9.11 25.26 -0.93
C LEU A 296 8.16 26.37 -0.47
N THR A 297 7.18 26.72 -1.29
CA THR A 297 6.15 27.72 -0.94
C THR A 297 5.33 27.27 0.26
N SER A 298 4.90 26.00 0.28
CA SER A 298 4.14 25.42 1.39
C SER A 298 4.94 25.45 2.69
N LEU A 299 6.24 25.13 2.63
CA LEU A 299 7.13 25.18 3.80
C LEU A 299 7.35 26.61 4.34
N ILE A 300 7.50 27.59 3.43
CA ILE A 300 7.61 29.00 3.80
C ILE A 300 6.34 29.49 4.51
N GLN A 301 5.18 29.10 3.99
CA GLN A 301 3.89 29.42 4.59
C GLN A 301 3.73 28.76 5.97
N LEU A 302 4.05 27.47 6.09
CA LEU A 302 3.94 26.72 7.35
C LEU A 302 4.82 27.32 8.46
N ARG A 303 6.04 27.75 8.10
CA ARG A 303 6.98 28.38 9.03
C ARG A 303 6.61 29.82 9.37
N GLY A 304 5.86 30.49 8.50
CA GLY A 304 5.55 31.90 8.61
C GLY A 304 6.72 32.79 8.16
N ILE A 305 6.47 33.62 7.16
CA ILE A 305 7.44 34.56 6.58
C ILE A 305 8.04 35.49 7.65
N LYS A 306 7.26 35.86 8.68
CA LYS A 306 7.72 36.72 9.78
C LYS A 306 8.82 36.08 10.64
N GLN A 307 8.75 34.78 10.91
CA GLN A 307 9.79 34.07 11.67
C GLN A 307 11.08 33.94 10.84
N LEU A 308 10.94 33.64 9.55
CA LEU A 308 12.06 33.58 8.60
C LEU A 308 12.84 34.90 8.52
N ILE A 309 12.10 36.02 8.45
CA ILE A 309 12.70 37.37 8.43
C ILE A 309 13.38 37.68 9.77
N ALA A 310 12.73 37.36 10.89
CA ALA A 310 13.28 37.60 12.23
C ALA A 310 14.60 36.86 12.48
N GLU A 311 14.70 35.59 12.07
CA GLU A 311 15.95 34.83 12.19
C GLU A 311 17.06 35.38 11.30
N LYS A 312 16.73 35.79 10.07
CA LYS A 312 17.73 36.36 9.16
C LYS A 312 18.22 37.71 9.65
N ALA A 313 17.33 38.53 10.24
CA ALA A 313 17.70 39.76 10.92
C ALA A 313 18.60 39.47 12.14
N ALA A 314 18.27 38.46 12.96
CA ALA A 314 19.10 38.08 14.11
C ALA A 314 20.52 37.63 13.70
N LYS A 315 20.66 36.89 12.59
CA LYS A 315 21.97 36.47 12.05
C LYS A 315 22.77 37.59 11.40
N LEU A 316 22.14 38.69 11.00
CA LEU A 316 22.82 39.89 10.48
C LEU A 316 23.28 40.84 11.60
N HIS A 317 22.76 40.64 12.82
CA HIS A 317 23.09 41.44 14.00
C HIS A 317 23.98 40.70 15.02
N CYS A 318 24.44 39.48 14.69
CA CYS A 318 25.53 38.76 15.34
C CYS A 318 26.77 38.79 14.43
#